data_AF-A0A955MZ74-F1
#
_entry.id   AF-A0A955MZ74-F1
#
_cell.length_a   1.000
_cell.length_b   1.000
_cell.length_c   1.000
_cell.angle_alpha   90.00
_cell.angle_beta   90.00
_cell.angle_gamma   90.00
#
_symmetry.space_group_name_H-M   'P 1'
#
loop_
_entity.id
_entity.type
_entity.pdbx_description
1 polymer ?
#
loop_
_entity_poly.entity_id
_entity_poly.type
_entity_poly.pdbx_seq_one_letter_code
_entity_poly.pdbx_strand_id
1 'polypeptide(L)'
;VEKAGAFAVVVEAVPISVGKKITESISIPTLGIGAGPHCDGQVLVTHDLLGLFTAFKPKFAKRYAQLAETIDSALKDFVREVNESSFPDDTHSYHLKDDHLLEEIEKL
;
A
#
# COMPACT_ATOMS: atom_id res chain seq x y z
N VAL A 1 -16.63 -18.03 -17.25
CA VAL A 1 -16.95 -16.59 -17.03
C VAL A 1 -16.90 -15.78 -18.33
N GLU A 2 -15.96 -16.04 -19.24
CA GLU A 2 -15.92 -15.41 -20.58
C GLU A 2 -17.27 -15.50 -21.32
N LYS A 3 -17.82 -16.71 -21.51
CA LYS A 3 -19.13 -16.91 -22.17
C LYS A 3 -20.30 -16.17 -21.48
N ALA A 4 -20.12 -15.78 -20.22
CA ALA A 4 -21.10 -15.01 -19.46
C ALA A 4 -20.88 -13.48 -19.58
N GLY A 5 -19.89 -13.03 -20.36
CA GLY A 5 -19.64 -11.62 -20.65
C GLY A 5 -18.55 -10.95 -19.81
N ALA A 6 -17.73 -11.71 -19.07
CA ALA A 6 -16.58 -11.12 -18.37
C ALA A 6 -15.60 -10.50 -19.37
N PHE A 7 -15.10 -9.29 -19.11
CA PHE A 7 -14.17 -8.59 -19.99
C PHE A 7 -12.70 -8.96 -19.75
N ALA A 8 -12.37 -9.53 -18.59
CA ALA A 8 -11.06 -10.04 -18.20
C ALA A 8 -11.23 -11.06 -17.05
N VAL A 9 -10.17 -11.81 -16.73
CA VAL A 9 -10.19 -12.77 -15.62
C VAL A 9 -8.85 -12.81 -14.88
N VAL A 10 -8.90 -12.92 -13.55
CA VAL A 10 -7.70 -13.17 -12.73
C VAL A 10 -7.42 -14.67 -12.71
N VAL A 11 -6.16 -15.03 -12.92
CA VAL A 11 -5.66 -16.40 -12.79
C VAL A 11 -4.70 -16.43 -11.61
N GLU A 12 -5.10 -17.09 -10.52
CA GLU A 12 -4.40 -17.07 -9.25
C GLU A 12 -3.87 -18.45 -8.86
N ALA A 13 -2.62 -18.49 -8.38
CA ALA A 13 -2.02 -19.66 -7.74
C ALA A 13 -2.08 -20.96 -8.58
N VAL A 14 -1.84 -20.87 -9.88
CA VAL A 14 -1.76 -22.02 -10.79
C VAL A 14 -0.33 -22.26 -11.29
N PRO A 15 0.04 -23.50 -11.65
CA PRO A 15 1.32 -23.77 -12.30
C PRO A 15 1.51 -22.94 -13.58
N ILE A 16 2.76 -22.59 -13.90
CA ILE A 16 3.12 -21.75 -15.06
C ILE A 16 2.53 -22.30 -16.38
N SER A 17 2.60 -23.62 -16.59
CA SER A 17 2.04 -24.27 -17.78
C SER A 17 0.51 -24.19 -17.85
N VAL A 18 -0.16 -24.20 -16.70
CA VAL A 18 -1.62 -24.06 -16.60
C VAL A 18 -2.02 -22.62 -16.88
N GLY A 19 -1.33 -21.63 -16.30
CA GLY A 19 -1.55 -20.21 -16.58
C GLY A 19 -1.43 -19.91 -18.07
N LYS A 20 -0.33 -20.36 -18.70
CA LYS A 20 -0.13 -20.26 -20.15
C LYS A 20 -1.28 -20.88 -20.93
N LYS A 21 -1.68 -22.11 -20.59
CA LYS A 21 -2.74 -22.82 -21.31
C LYS A 21 -4.08 -22.09 -21.21
N ILE A 22 -4.41 -21.52 -20.04
CA ILE A 22 -5.63 -20.73 -19.85
C ILE A 22 -5.60 -19.50 -20.76
N THR A 23 -4.52 -18.71 -20.72
CA THR A 23 -4.36 -17.50 -21.54
C THR A 23 -4.49 -17.81 -23.03
N GLU A 24 -3.87 -18.88 -23.52
CA GLU A 24 -3.98 -19.30 -24.93
C GLU A 24 -5.36 -19.84 -25.33
N SER A 25 -6.23 -20.16 -24.37
CA SER A 25 -7.52 -20.83 -24.64
C SER A 25 -8.74 -19.92 -24.58
N ILE A 26 -8.58 -18.66 -24.17
CA ILE A 26 -9.67 -17.68 -24.07
C ILE A 26 -9.30 -16.40 -24.81
N SER A 27 -10.32 -15.63 -25.22
CA SER A 27 -10.17 -14.39 -25.98
C SER A 27 -10.08 -13.14 -25.12
N ILE A 28 -10.50 -13.21 -23.85
CA ILE A 28 -10.43 -12.10 -22.91
C ILE A 28 -9.09 -12.06 -22.17
N PRO A 29 -8.57 -10.86 -21.82
CA PRO A 29 -7.32 -10.73 -21.08
C PRO A 29 -7.29 -11.50 -19.75
N THR A 30 -6.13 -12.06 -19.45
CA THR A 30 -5.79 -12.75 -18.20
C THR A 30 -4.84 -11.91 -17.35
N LEU A 31 -5.15 -11.78 -16.06
CA LEU A 31 -4.30 -11.11 -15.07
C LEU A 31 -3.73 -12.16 -14.11
N GLY A 32 -2.43 -12.40 -14.18
CA GLY A 32 -1.76 -13.41 -13.37
C GLY A 32 -1.37 -12.91 -11.97
N ILE A 33 -1.63 -13.72 -10.95
CA ILE A 33 -1.03 -13.59 -9.61
C ILE A 33 -0.53 -14.96 -9.16
N GLY A 34 0.79 -15.17 -9.29
CA GLY A 34 1.37 -16.50 -9.10
C GLY A 34 0.96 -17.52 -10.18
N ALA A 35 0.61 -17.06 -11.39
CA ALA A 35 0.25 -17.89 -12.54
C ALA A 35 1.33 -17.96 -13.63
N GLY A 36 2.52 -17.42 -13.35
CA GLY A 36 3.61 -17.32 -14.31
C GLY A 36 3.52 -16.11 -15.23
N PRO A 37 4.53 -15.92 -16.10
CA PRO A 37 4.69 -14.71 -16.91
C PRO A 37 3.85 -14.70 -18.19
N HIS A 38 3.07 -15.75 -18.46
CA HIS A 38 2.36 -15.93 -19.73
C HIS A 38 0.95 -15.35 -19.74
N CYS A 39 0.46 -14.81 -18.63
CA CYS A 39 -0.78 -14.03 -18.61
C CYS A 39 -0.55 -12.64 -19.23
N ASP A 40 -1.61 -12.06 -19.81
CA ASP A 40 -1.56 -10.78 -20.54
C ASP A 40 -1.19 -9.58 -19.65
N GLY A 41 -1.51 -9.68 -18.37
CA GLY A 41 -1.08 -8.75 -17.33
C GLY A 41 -0.76 -9.46 -16.03
N GLN A 42 -0.30 -8.70 -15.04
CA GLN A 42 0.05 -9.20 -13.71
C GLN A 42 -0.60 -8.34 -12.64
N VAL A 43 -0.96 -8.95 -11.51
CA VAL A 43 -1.49 -8.28 -10.34
C VAL A 43 -0.78 -8.77 -9.08
N LEU A 44 -0.52 -7.86 -8.16
CA LEU A 44 0.00 -8.13 -6.82
C LEU A 44 -0.73 -7.25 -5.82
N VAL A 45 -0.83 -7.71 -4.57
CA VAL A 45 -1.30 -6.87 -3.47
C VAL A 45 -0.24 -5.83 -3.15
N THR A 46 -0.61 -4.55 -3.09
CA THR A 46 0.30 -3.43 -2.83
C THR A 46 1.15 -3.63 -1.57
N HIS A 47 0.56 -4.21 -0.51
CA HIS A 47 1.25 -4.49 0.74
C HIS A 47 2.39 -5.51 0.58
N ASP A 48 2.17 -6.57 -0.20
CA ASP A 48 3.21 -7.56 -0.51
C ASP A 48 4.29 -6.96 -1.43
N LEU A 49 3.87 -6.14 -2.39
CA LEU A 49 4.77 -5.45 -3.33
C LEU A 49 5.68 -4.46 -2.62
N LEU A 50 5.15 -3.67 -1.68
CA LEU A 50 5.89 -2.63 -0.95
C LEU A 50 6.53 -3.12 0.36
N GLY A 51 6.33 -4.40 0.72
CA GLY A 51 6.91 -4.97 1.93
C GLY A 51 6.38 -4.34 3.22
N LEU A 52 5.07 -4.10 3.29
CA LEU A 52 4.40 -3.55 4.48
C LEU A 52 4.19 -4.58 5.60
N PHE A 53 4.20 -5.87 5.27
CA PHE A 53 4.15 -6.95 6.25
C PHE A 53 5.42 -7.80 6.17
N THR A 54 6.06 -8.04 7.31
CA THR A 54 7.32 -8.80 7.39
C THR A 54 7.10 -10.28 7.72
N ALA A 55 6.02 -10.61 8.43
CA ALA A 55 5.76 -11.96 8.96
C ALA A 55 5.43 -13.02 7.90
N PHE A 56 4.81 -12.63 6.79
CA PHE A 56 4.46 -13.54 5.69
C PHE A 56 4.98 -13.00 4.37
N LYS A 57 5.58 -13.88 3.56
CA LYS A 57 6.06 -13.56 2.22
C LYS A 57 5.50 -14.61 1.24
N PRO A 58 4.47 -14.27 0.46
CA PRO A 58 3.98 -15.17 -0.56
C PRO A 58 5.09 -15.44 -1.59
N LYS A 59 5.28 -16.71 -1.97
CA LYS A 59 6.34 -17.12 -2.91
C LYS A 59 6.27 -16.39 -4.26
N PHE A 60 5.05 -16.04 -4.70
CA PHE A 60 4.80 -15.38 -5.98
C PHE A 60 5.01 -13.86 -5.94
N ALA A 61 5.08 -13.24 -4.76
CA ALA A 61 5.19 -11.80 -4.65
C ALA A 61 6.67 -11.38 -4.54
N LYS A 62 7.13 -10.60 -5.52
CA LYS A 62 8.40 -9.89 -5.43
C LYS A 62 8.18 -8.61 -4.61
N ARG A 63 8.98 -8.41 -3.57
CA ARG A 63 9.08 -7.13 -2.86
C ARG A 63 9.93 -6.17 -3.69
N TYR A 64 9.37 -4.99 -3.96
CA TYR A 64 10.04 -3.86 -4.62
C TYR A 64 10.49 -2.80 -3.62
N ALA A 65 9.96 -2.82 -2.40
CA ALA A 65 10.39 -2.00 -1.27
C ALA A 65 10.27 -2.78 0.05
N GLN A 66 10.80 -2.21 1.12
CA GLN A 66 10.74 -2.74 2.49
C GLN A 66 10.24 -1.61 3.40
N LEU A 67 8.99 -1.19 3.18
CA LEU A 67 8.45 0.01 3.84
C LEU A 67 8.07 -0.21 5.31
N ALA A 68 7.91 -1.46 5.76
CA ALA A 68 7.58 -1.74 7.16
C ALA A 68 8.57 -1.09 8.14
N GLU A 69 9.88 -1.22 7.88
CA GLU A 69 10.94 -0.65 8.74
C GLU A 69 10.98 0.88 8.68
N THR A 70 10.75 1.44 7.49
CA THR A 70 10.66 2.89 7.30
C THR A 70 9.48 3.48 8.06
N ILE A 71 8.31 2.85 7.98
CA ILE A 71 7.11 3.27 8.69
C ILE A 71 7.30 3.13 10.21
N ASP A 72 7.83 2.00 10.68
CA ASP A 72 8.11 1.78 12.11
C ASP A 72 9.07 2.84 12.67
N SER A 73 10.14 3.16 11.93
CA SER A 73 11.09 4.20 12.34
C SER A 73 10.43 5.58 12.39
N ALA A 74 9.69 5.97 11.35
CA ALA A 74 9.01 7.26 11.30
C ALA A 74 7.98 7.43 12.43
N LEU A 75 7.26 6.37 12.79
CA LEU A 75 6.31 6.40 13.90
C LEU A 75 7.02 6.53 15.25
N LYS A 76 8.16 5.85 15.44
CA LYS A 76 8.97 5.98 16.66
C LYS A 76 9.56 7.38 16.80
N ASP A 77 10.03 7.97 15.70
CA ASP A 77 10.56 9.33 15.68
C ASP A 77 9.46 10.34 16.05
N PHE A 78 8.28 10.22 15.44
CA PHE A 78 7.12 11.04 15.79
C PHE A 78 6.74 10.93 17.28
N VAL A 79 6.65 9.71 17.80
CA VAL A 79 6.33 9.47 19.23
C VAL A 79 7.40 10.08 20.15
N ARG A 80 8.68 9.96 19.78
CA ARG A 80 9.77 10.60 20.53
C ARG A 80 9.60 12.11 20.56
N GLU A 81 9.41 12.73 19.39
CA GLU A 81 9.32 14.18 19.27
C GLU A 81 8.10 14.76 20.01
N VAL A 82 6.97 14.06 20.00
CA VAL A 82 5.79 14.44 20.78
C VAL A 82 6.06 14.35 22.29
N ASN A 83 6.72 13.28 22.75
CA ASN A 83 7.03 13.10 24.18
C ASN A 83 8.08 14.10 24.69
N GLU A 84 8.99 14.53 23.82
CA GLU A 84 10.00 15.54 24.12
C GLU A 84 9.48 16.97 23.94
N SER A 85 8.22 17.14 23.50
CA SER A 85 7.62 18.42 23.12
C SER A 85 8.45 19.18 22.07
N SER A 86 9.21 18.47 21.23
CA SER A 86 9.93 19.04 20.09
C SER A 86 9.08 19.09 18.83
N PHE A 87 8.01 18.28 18.77
CA PHE A 87 6.93 18.40 17.79
C PHE A 87 5.56 18.54 18.47
N PRO A 88 4.66 19.41 17.98
CA PRO A 88 4.91 20.42 16.94
C PRO A 88 5.86 21.51 17.45
N ASP A 89 6.71 22.01 16.56
CA ASP A 89 7.50 23.22 16.82
C ASP A 89 6.75 24.48 16.37
N ASP A 90 7.41 25.62 16.47
CA ASP A 90 6.87 26.92 16.04
C ASP A 90 6.45 26.96 14.56
N THR A 91 7.21 26.29 13.69
CA THR A 91 6.94 26.27 12.24
C THR A 91 5.77 25.37 11.86
N HIS A 92 5.44 24.41 12.72
CA HIS A 92 4.29 23.54 12.61
C HIS A 92 3.08 24.03 13.42
N SER A 93 3.14 25.26 13.95
CA SER A 93 2.10 25.85 14.80
C SER A 93 1.49 27.11 14.18
N TYR A 94 0.21 27.35 14.47
CA TYR A 94 -0.43 28.62 14.13
C TYR A 94 -0.19 29.65 15.22
N HIS A 95 0.07 30.88 14.81
CA HIS A 95 0.25 32.02 15.70
C HIS A 95 -0.95 32.95 15.63
N LEU A 96 -1.37 33.45 16.79
CA LEU A 96 -2.30 34.57 16.85
C LEU A 96 -1.63 35.80 16.24
N LYS A 97 -2.41 36.55 15.47
CA LYS A 97 -1.96 37.82 14.88
C LYS A 97 -2.22 39.02 15.80
N ASP A 98 -3.08 38.83 16.80
CA ASP A 98 -3.55 39.86 17.73
C ASP A 98 -3.84 39.21 19.09
N ASP A 99 -3.22 39.73 20.14
CA ASP A 99 -3.32 39.21 21.51
C ASP A 99 -4.67 39.54 22.18
N HIS A 100 -5.44 40.51 21.65
CA HIS A 100 -6.77 40.85 22.18
C HIS A 100 -7.74 39.66 22.12
N LEU A 101 -7.54 38.74 21.18
CA LEU A 101 -8.34 37.51 21.08
C LEU A 101 -8.12 36.55 22.27
N LEU A 102 -6.92 36.53 22.87
CA LEU A 102 -6.67 35.72 24.08
C LEU A 102 -7.43 36.29 25.28
N GLU A 103 -7.39 37.62 25.45
CA GLU A 103 -8.07 38.30 26.55
C GLU A 103 -9.60 38.15 26.49
N GLU A 104 -10.18 37.95 25.31
CA GLU A 104 -11.60 37.65 25.14
C GLU A 104 -11.94 36.21 25.52
N ILE A 105 -11.08 35.25 25.18
CA ILE A 105 -11.26 33.82 25.52
C ILE A 105 -11.15 33.61 27.03
N GLU A 106 -10.23 34.28 27.72
CA GLU A 106 -10.06 34.17 29.18
C GLU A 106 -11.26 34.67 30.00
N LYS A 107 -12.17 35.42 29.37
CA LYS A 107 -13.39 35.95 30.00
C LYS A 107 -14.60 35.01 29.87
N LEU A 108 -14.49 33.89 29.14
CA LEU A 108 -15.50 32.84 29.01
C LEU A 108 -15.48 31.89 30.22
#